data_AF-A0A0V0GT18-F1
#
_entry.id   AF-A0A0V0GT18-F1
#
_cell.length_a   1.000
_cell.length_b   1.000
_cell.length_c   1.000
_cell.angle_alpha   90.00
_cell.angle_beta   90.00
_cell.angle_gamma   90.00
#
_symmetry.space_group_name_H-M   'P 1'
#
loop_
_entity.id
_entity.type
_entity.pdbx_description
1 polymer ?
#
loop_
_entity_poly.entity_id
_entity_poly.type
_entity_poly.pdbx_seq_one_letter_code
_entity_poly.pdbx_strand_id
1 'polypeptide(L)'
;MDDEFSKLLERISRPFCPELRQVYLNALLGLNSSRSKTTMNAKYMLDFVSTLQDDLRLRCDNRIRWLQRGLSYLCRFLRDIESYPVSHRQLISLRLNMEDLAIGSANVIFSSGEEMYKTTEIDHELFHLQLKFNYVKVEVDLIRLQNIQGT
;
A
#
# COMPACT_ATOMS: atom_id res chain seq x y z
N MET A 1 7.37 2.78 26.56
CA MET A 1 7.27 2.84 25.08
C MET A 1 6.43 1.64 24.68
N ASP A 2 5.26 1.86 24.08
CA ASP A 2 4.30 0.78 23.80
C ASP A 2 4.93 -0.31 22.91
N ASP A 3 4.71 -1.58 23.27
CA ASP A 3 5.16 -2.75 22.50
C ASP A 3 4.69 -2.70 21.03
N GLU A 4 3.52 -2.08 20.80
CA GLU A 4 2.95 -1.85 19.47
C GLU A 4 3.72 -0.78 18.67
N PHE A 5 4.23 0.26 19.33
CA PHE A 5 5.08 1.28 18.72
C PHE A 5 6.48 0.75 18.41
N SER A 6 7.03 -0.13 19.26
CA SER A 6 8.30 -0.81 18.99
C SER A 6 8.20 -1.75 17.79
N LYS A 7 7.12 -2.53 17.68
CA LYS A 7 6.85 -3.38 16.50
C LYS A 7 6.63 -2.58 15.22
N LEU A 8 5.98 -1.42 15.33
CA LEU A 8 5.82 -0.46 14.24
C LEU A 8 7.17 0.08 13.79
N LEU A 9 7.99 0.54 14.73
CA LEU A 9 9.35 1.01 14.47
C LEU A 9 10.19 -0.08 13.82
N GLU A 10 10.12 -1.32 14.30
CA GLU A 10 10.85 -2.45 13.71
C GLU A 10 10.41 -2.73 12.26
N ARG A 11 9.10 -2.64 11.97
CA ARG A 11 8.53 -2.75 10.61
C ARG A 11 9.04 -1.68 9.64
N ILE A 12 9.41 -0.50 10.13
CA ILE A 12 9.77 0.68 9.30
C ILE A 12 11.25 1.09 9.40
N SER A 13 12.01 0.44 10.28
CA SER A 13 13.40 0.78 10.57
C SER A 13 14.36 0.40 9.45
N ARG A 14 13.92 -0.36 8.44
CA ARG A 14 14.77 -0.82 7.34
C ARG A 14 14.32 -0.50 5.91
N PRO A 15 13.04 -0.22 5.57
CA PRO A 15 12.68 -0.10 4.17
C PRO A 15 12.45 1.33 3.67
N PHE A 16 12.87 2.39 4.37
CA PHE A 16 12.57 3.76 3.92
C PHE A 16 13.79 4.68 4.08
N CYS A 17 14.03 5.55 3.10
CA CYS A 17 14.87 6.73 3.30
C CYS A 17 14.22 7.66 4.35
N PRO A 18 15.00 8.51 5.06
CA PRO A 18 14.48 9.31 6.17
C PRO A 18 13.21 10.10 5.82
N GLU A 19 13.12 10.61 4.60
CA GLU A 19 11.97 11.38 4.09
C GLU A 19 10.72 10.51 3.94
N LEU A 20 10.81 9.33 3.30
CA LEU A 20 9.67 8.40 3.19
C LEU A 20 9.35 7.75 4.54
N ARG A 21 10.34 7.51 5.39
CA ARG A 21 10.12 7.04 6.75
C ARG A 21 9.30 8.06 7.50
N GLN A 22 9.59 9.35 7.33
CA GLN A 22 8.84 10.43 7.95
C GLN A 22 7.43 10.54 7.35
N VAL A 23 7.24 10.40 6.04
CA VAL A 23 5.91 10.38 5.41
C VAL A 23 5.07 9.20 5.92
N TYR A 24 5.67 8.01 5.99
CA TYR A 24 5.01 6.81 6.51
C TYR A 24 4.74 6.90 8.02
N LEU A 25 5.69 7.42 8.81
CA LEU A 25 5.50 7.74 10.23
C LEU A 25 4.41 8.78 10.43
N ASN A 26 4.33 9.82 9.60
CA ASN A 26 3.28 10.84 9.70
C ASN A 26 1.91 10.25 9.35
N ALA A 27 1.83 9.40 8.32
CA ALA A 27 0.62 8.67 7.95
C ALA A 27 0.17 7.71 9.07
N LEU A 28 1.11 7.06 9.77
CA LEU A 28 0.85 6.17 10.91
C LEU A 28 0.54 6.90 12.23
N LEU A 29 1.26 8.00 12.53
CA LEU A 29 1.03 8.80 13.74
C LEU A 29 -0.28 9.58 13.66
N GLY A 30 -0.71 9.94 12.45
CA GLY A 30 -2.08 10.41 12.20
C GLY A 30 -3.15 9.41 12.65
N LEU A 31 -2.85 8.10 12.65
CA LEU A 31 -3.76 7.03 13.12
C LEU A 31 -3.79 6.89 14.64
N ASN A 32 -2.65 7.05 15.31
CA ASN A 32 -2.53 6.87 16.77
C ASN A 32 -3.16 8.00 17.60
N SER A 33 -3.61 9.09 16.99
CA SER A 33 -4.42 10.12 17.66
C SER A 33 -5.86 9.64 17.95
N SER A 34 -6.33 8.61 17.24
CA SER A 34 -7.58 7.92 17.51
C SER A 34 -7.26 6.58 18.14
N ARG A 35 -7.67 6.37 19.39
CA ARG A 35 -7.34 5.23 20.26
C ARG A 35 -7.96 3.89 19.83
N SER A 36 -8.11 3.69 18.53
CA SER A 36 -8.75 2.57 17.89
C SER A 36 -7.70 1.84 17.06
N LYS A 37 -7.67 0.52 17.22
CA LYS A 37 -6.88 -0.39 16.41
C LYS A 37 -7.46 -0.39 15.00
N THR A 38 -7.15 0.64 14.20
CA THR A 38 -7.84 0.92 12.94
C THR A 38 -6.86 1.13 11.80
N THR A 39 -7.08 0.35 10.75
CA THR A 39 -6.57 0.51 9.39
C THR A 39 -6.35 1.96 8.98
N MET A 40 -5.31 2.18 8.17
CA MET A 40 -5.02 3.51 7.63
C MET A 40 -6.25 4.10 6.92
N ASN A 41 -6.59 5.36 7.25
CA ASN A 41 -7.67 6.09 6.57
C ASN A 41 -7.37 6.16 5.06
N ALA A 42 -8.40 6.07 4.22
CA ALA A 42 -8.25 6.08 2.76
C ALA A 42 -7.47 7.29 2.24
N LYS A 43 -7.62 8.47 2.84
CA LYS A 43 -6.89 9.68 2.48
C LYS A 43 -5.38 9.53 2.74
N TYR A 44 -5.00 9.08 3.93
CA TYR A 44 -3.58 8.85 4.26
C TYR A 44 -2.99 7.71 3.43
N MET A 45 -3.77 6.66 3.15
CA MET A 45 -3.37 5.59 2.25
C MET A 45 -3.14 6.11 0.83
N LEU A 46 -4.00 6.99 0.34
CA LEU A 46 -3.86 7.61 -0.97
C LEU A 46 -2.57 8.44 -1.03
N ASP A 47 -2.29 9.24 -0.01
CA ASP A 47 -1.07 10.06 0.06
C ASP A 47 0.19 9.17 0.06
N PHE A 48 0.17 8.08 0.83
CA PHE A 48 1.27 7.11 0.88
C PHE A 48 1.49 6.41 -0.47
N VAL A 49 0.43 5.84 -1.07
CA VAL A 49 0.53 5.13 -2.36
C VAL A 49 0.93 6.08 -3.49
N SER A 50 0.48 7.33 -3.46
CA SER A 50 0.89 8.35 -4.45
C SER A 50 2.38 8.66 -4.33
N THR A 51 2.89 8.80 -3.10
CA THR A 51 4.32 9.00 -2.85
C THR A 51 5.15 7.82 -3.36
N LEU A 52 4.71 6.58 -3.11
CA LEU A 52 5.37 5.38 -3.65
C LEU A 52 5.38 5.34 -5.17
N GLN A 53 4.29 5.80 -5.82
CA GLN A 53 4.22 5.87 -7.27
C GLN A 53 5.27 6.83 -7.84
N ASP A 54 5.45 8.00 -7.23
CA ASP A 54 6.44 8.97 -7.66
C ASP A 54 7.87 8.47 -7.44
N ASP A 55 8.13 7.82 -6.29
CA ASP A 55 9.41 7.17 -6.01
C ASP A 55 9.75 6.06 -7.00
N LEU A 56 8.78 5.20 -7.33
CA LEU A 56 8.96 4.12 -8.29
C LEU A 56 9.20 4.65 -9.72
N ARG A 57 8.59 5.79 -10.08
CA ARG A 57 8.85 6.47 -11.37
C ARG A 57 10.28 6.99 -11.45
N LEU A 58 10.78 7.59 -10.37
CA LEU A 58 12.12 8.19 -10.34
C LEU A 58 13.24 7.14 -10.27
N ARG A 59 13.02 6.03 -9.56
CA ARG A 59 14.06 5.03 -9.24
C ARG A 59 14.07 3.80 -10.14
N CYS A 60 12.93 3.42 -10.72
CA CYS A 60 12.75 2.12 -11.37
C CYS A 60 12.13 2.26 -12.76
N ASP A 61 12.90 2.78 -13.72
CA ASP A 61 12.36 3.25 -14.99
C ASP A 61 11.72 2.15 -15.86
N ASN A 62 12.04 0.86 -15.68
CA ASN A 62 11.44 -0.21 -16.49
C ASN A 62 11.33 -1.61 -15.88
N ARG A 63 11.93 -1.89 -14.72
CA ARG A 63 12.01 -3.27 -14.20
C ARG A 63 10.68 -3.81 -13.67
N ILE A 64 9.79 -2.93 -13.20
CA ILE A 64 8.58 -3.33 -12.47
C ILE A 64 7.35 -2.56 -12.96
N ARG A 65 7.12 -2.54 -14.29
CA ARG A 65 5.99 -1.83 -14.92
C ARG A 65 4.62 -2.25 -14.36
N TRP A 66 4.46 -3.51 -13.99
CA TRP A 66 3.21 -3.99 -13.42
C TRP A 66 2.92 -3.34 -12.05
N LEU A 67 3.94 -3.08 -11.24
CA LEU A 67 3.81 -2.42 -9.94
C LEU A 67 3.43 -0.95 -10.11
N GLN A 68 4.03 -0.25 -11.08
CA GLN A 68 3.62 1.14 -11.41
C GLN A 68 2.14 1.23 -11.79
N ARG A 69 1.68 0.31 -12.67
CA ARG A 69 0.26 0.21 -13.05
C ARG A 69 -0.60 -0.14 -11.84
N GLY A 70 -0.10 -1.02 -10.98
CA GLY A 70 -0.79 -1.44 -9.78
C GLY A 70 -1.01 -0.31 -8.79
N LEU A 71 0.04 0.42 -8.43
CA LEU A 71 -0.07 1.59 -7.54
C LEU A 71 -1.00 2.65 -8.13
N SER A 72 -0.93 2.88 -9.45
CA SER A 72 -1.86 3.80 -10.13
C SER A 72 -3.33 3.37 -10.00
N TYR A 73 -3.62 2.07 -10.08
CA TYR A 73 -4.97 1.53 -9.91
C TYR A 73 -5.44 1.71 -8.46
N LEU A 74 -4.58 1.44 -7.49
CA LEU A 74 -4.88 1.65 -6.07
C LEU A 74 -5.16 3.12 -5.75
N CYS A 75 -4.33 4.06 -6.23
CA CYS A 75 -4.57 5.50 -6.08
C CYS A 75 -5.97 5.89 -6.58
N ARG A 76 -6.34 5.39 -7.76
CA ARG A 76 -7.64 5.70 -8.38
C ARG A 76 -8.78 5.15 -7.53
N PHE A 77 -8.67 3.90 -7.09
CA PHE A 77 -9.67 3.31 -6.22
C PHE A 77 -9.80 4.03 -4.87
N LEU A 78 -8.69 4.38 -4.23
CA LEU A 78 -8.67 5.07 -2.94
C LEU A 78 -9.30 6.47 -3.01
N ARG A 79 -9.20 7.16 -4.15
CA ARG A 79 -9.91 8.43 -4.39
C ARG A 79 -11.43 8.25 -4.45
N ASP A 80 -11.86 7.15 -5.05
CA ASP A 80 -13.28 6.89 -5.30
C ASP A 80 -13.93 6.08 -4.16
N ILE A 81 -13.17 5.62 -3.17
CA ILE A 81 -13.61 4.59 -2.22
C ILE A 81 -14.82 5.00 -1.38
N GLU A 82 -14.94 6.29 -1.06
CA GLU A 82 -16.06 6.84 -0.29
C GLU A 82 -17.37 6.90 -1.11
N SER A 83 -17.28 6.81 -2.44
CA SER A 83 -18.44 6.78 -3.34
C SER A 83 -19.03 5.37 -3.52
N TYR A 84 -18.35 4.32 -3.07
CA TYR A 84 -18.84 2.96 -3.20
C TYR A 84 -19.71 2.56 -2.00
N PRO A 85 -20.95 2.07 -2.21
CA PRO A 85 -21.80 1.56 -1.15
C PRO A 85 -21.35 0.15 -0.72
N VAL A 86 -20.22 0.08 -0.02
CA VAL A 86 -19.68 -1.16 0.56
C VAL A 86 -19.98 -1.25 2.05
N SER A 87 -20.18 -2.46 2.56
CA SER A 87 -20.32 -2.65 4.00
C SER A 87 -19.05 -2.22 4.73
N HIS A 88 -19.20 -1.68 5.95
CA HIS A 88 -18.07 -1.22 6.75
C HIS A 88 -17.02 -2.31 6.98
N ARG A 89 -17.46 -3.58 7.13
CA ARG A 89 -16.57 -4.74 7.30
C ARG A 89 -15.76 -5.05 6.05
N GLN A 90 -16.39 -5.04 4.87
CA GLN A 90 -15.69 -5.24 3.60
C GLN A 90 -14.69 -4.10 3.35
N LEU A 91 -15.07 -2.87 3.65
CA LEU A 91 -14.21 -1.70 3.54
C LEU A 91 -12.96 -1.79 4.42
N ILE A 92 -13.11 -2.22 5.68
CA ILE A 92 -11.97 -2.44 6.60
C ILE A 92 -11.04 -3.53 6.05
N SER A 93 -11.59 -4.66 5.62
CA SER A 93 -10.79 -5.77 5.07
C SER A 93 -10.01 -5.35 3.83
N LEU A 94 -10.66 -4.63 2.92
CA LEU A 94 -10.04 -4.13 1.71
C LEU A 94 -8.93 -3.12 2.02
N ARG A 95 -9.15 -2.23 2.99
CA ARG A 95 -8.13 -1.28 3.45
C ARG A 95 -6.90 -1.99 4.04
N LEU A 96 -7.09 -3.05 4.83
CA LEU A 96 -5.98 -3.87 5.36
C LEU A 96 -5.16 -4.47 4.21
N ASN A 97 -5.83 -5.06 3.21
CA ASN A 97 -5.14 -5.66 2.07
C ASN A 97 -4.37 -4.62 1.24
N MET A 98 -4.93 -3.42 1.08
CA MET A 98 -4.27 -2.30 0.41
C MET A 98 -3.08 -1.76 1.19
N GLU A 99 -3.20 -1.71 2.52
CA GLU A 99 -2.11 -1.31 3.41
C GLU A 99 -0.92 -2.26 3.28
N ASP A 100 -1.18 -3.56 3.40
CA ASP A 100 -0.17 -4.61 3.24
C ASP A 100 0.49 -4.55 1.85
N LEU A 101 -0.29 -4.27 0.80
CA LEU A 101 0.23 -4.07 -0.56
C LEU A 101 1.14 -2.84 -0.66
N ALA A 102 0.73 -1.71 -0.10
CA ALA A 102 1.50 -0.48 -0.14
C ALA A 102 2.83 -0.64 0.61
N ILE A 103 2.80 -1.28 1.79
CA ILE A 103 4.00 -1.58 2.58
C ILE A 103 4.94 -2.50 1.80
N GLY A 104 4.45 -3.61 1.27
CA GLY A 104 5.30 -4.54 0.53
C GLY A 104 5.86 -3.92 -0.77
N SER A 105 5.07 -3.08 -1.44
CA SER A 105 5.52 -2.31 -2.61
C SER A 105 6.69 -1.40 -2.26
N ALA A 106 6.60 -0.69 -1.13
CA ALA A 106 7.70 0.11 -0.62
C ALA A 106 8.96 -0.75 -0.42
N ASN A 107 8.85 -1.87 0.31
CA ASN A 107 9.98 -2.75 0.58
C ASN A 107 10.72 -3.15 -0.70
N VAL A 108 9.99 -3.50 -1.76
CA VAL A 108 10.57 -3.88 -3.05
C VAL A 108 11.20 -2.69 -3.77
N ILE A 109 10.54 -1.54 -3.81
CA ILE A 109 11.09 -0.31 -4.43
C ILE A 109 12.42 0.05 -3.78
N PHE A 110 12.51 0.02 -2.45
CA PHE A 110 13.74 0.37 -1.75
C PHE A 110 14.83 -0.70 -1.88
N SER A 111 14.48 -1.98 -1.77
CA SER A 111 15.44 -3.08 -1.96
C SER A 111 16.03 -3.12 -3.37
N SER A 112 15.30 -2.62 -4.36
CA SER A 112 15.79 -2.54 -5.75
C SER A 112 16.83 -1.43 -5.99
N GLY A 113 16.95 -0.47 -5.07
CA GLY A 113 17.85 0.68 -5.19
C GLY A 113 19.19 0.56 -4.45
N GLU A 114 19.29 -0.28 -3.41
CA GLU A 114 20.48 -0.28 -2.53
C GLU A 114 21.65 -1.16 -2.98
N GLU A 115 21.46 -2.36 -3.53
CA GLU A 115 22.55 -3.11 -4.20
C GLU A 115 22.04 -4.44 -4.77
N MET A 116 22.48 -4.73 -6.00
CA MET A 116 21.90 -5.70 -6.94
C MET A 116 22.37 -7.15 -6.72
N TYR A 117 22.32 -7.68 -5.49
CA TYR A 117 22.85 -9.03 -5.19
C TYR A 117 21.84 -10.08 -4.71
N LYS A 118 20.54 -9.78 -4.69
CA LYS A 118 19.52 -10.78 -4.39
C LYS A 118 18.31 -10.70 -5.31
N THR A 119 18.55 -10.91 -6.60
CA THR A 119 17.48 -10.98 -7.61
C THR A 119 16.40 -11.99 -7.23
N THR A 120 16.77 -13.16 -6.70
CA THR A 120 15.82 -14.23 -6.36
C THR A 120 14.89 -13.89 -5.18
N GLU A 121 15.38 -13.20 -4.14
CA GLU A 121 14.53 -12.78 -3.02
C GLU A 121 13.57 -11.67 -3.45
N ILE A 122 14.04 -10.70 -4.24
CA ILE A 122 13.22 -9.63 -4.79
C ILE A 122 12.17 -10.19 -5.77
N ASP A 123 12.54 -11.16 -6.61
CA ASP A 123 11.61 -11.82 -7.54
C ASP A 123 10.51 -12.59 -6.80
N HIS A 124 10.85 -13.23 -5.68
CA HIS A 124 9.88 -13.91 -4.83
C HIS A 124 8.91 -12.91 -4.17
N GLU A 125 9.41 -11.81 -3.62
CA GLU A 125 8.57 -10.73 -3.07
C GLU A 125 7.68 -10.09 -4.14
N LEU A 126 8.22 -9.86 -5.33
CA LEU A 126 7.46 -9.36 -6.49
C LEU A 126 6.34 -10.31 -6.89
N PHE A 127 6.60 -11.62 -6.91
CA PHE A 127 5.59 -12.63 -7.18
C PHE A 127 4.46 -12.59 -6.16
N HIS A 128 4.78 -12.57 -4.86
CA HIS A 128 3.77 -12.48 -3.79
C HIS A 128 2.96 -11.19 -3.86
N LEU A 129 3.63 -10.07 -4.12
CA LEU A 129 2.94 -8.79 -4.32
C LEU A 129 2.01 -8.83 -5.52
N GLN A 130 2.42 -9.44 -6.62
CA GLN A 130 1.58 -9.56 -7.81
C GLN A 130 0.32 -10.39 -7.53
N LEU A 131 0.44 -11.49 -6.78
CA LEU A 131 -0.71 -12.28 -6.35
C LEU A 131 -1.67 -11.49 -5.46
N LYS A 132 -1.14 -10.80 -4.44
CA LYS A 132 -1.94 -9.92 -3.57
C LYS A 132 -2.63 -8.81 -4.37
N PHE A 133 -1.92 -8.26 -5.36
CA PHE A 133 -2.45 -7.21 -6.21
C PHE A 133 -3.64 -7.70 -7.03
N ASN A 134 -3.51 -8.89 -7.63
CA ASN A 134 -4.58 -9.51 -8.39
C ASN A 134 -5.81 -9.78 -7.51
N TYR A 135 -5.60 -10.26 -6.28
CA TYR A 135 -6.68 -10.47 -5.32
C TYR A 135 -7.43 -9.16 -5.03
N VAL A 136 -6.71 -8.10 -4.64
CA VAL A 136 -7.33 -6.79 -4.34
C VAL A 136 -8.03 -6.20 -5.56
N LYS A 137 -7.44 -6.36 -6.75
CA LYS A 137 -8.09 -5.92 -8.00
C LYS A 137 -9.42 -6.63 -8.22
N VAL A 138 -9.48 -7.95 -8.02
CA VAL A 138 -10.73 -8.72 -8.14
C VAL A 138 -11.76 -8.25 -7.11
N GLU A 139 -11.37 -8.04 -5.85
CA GLU A 139 -12.29 -7.50 -4.83
C GLU A 139 -12.85 -6.14 -5.23
N VAL A 140 -12.00 -5.23 -5.70
CA VAL A 140 -12.41 -3.90 -6.17
C VAL A 140 -13.34 -3.99 -7.38
N ASP A 141 -12.99 -4.80 -8.37
CA ASP A 141 -13.78 -4.94 -9.59
C ASP A 141 -15.16 -5.57 -9.29
N LEU A 142 -15.24 -6.51 -8.35
CA LEU A 142 -16.51 -7.06 -7.86
C LEU A 142 -17.38 -5.99 -7.18
N ILE A 143 -16.79 -5.17 -6.32
CA ILE A 143 -17.49 -4.04 -5.69
C ILE A 143 -18.04 -3.10 -6.76
N ARG A 144 -17.22 -2.74 -7.76
CA ARG A 144 -17.64 -1.87 -8.86
C ARG A 144 -18.79 -2.46 -9.67
N LEU A 145 -18.74 -3.76 -9.98
CA LEU A 145 -19.80 -4.45 -10.73
C LEU A 145 -21.11 -4.50 -9.95
N GLN A 146 -21.07 -4.78 -8.65
CA GLN A 146 -22.25 -4.76 -7.80
C GLN A 146 -22.92 -3.37 -7.81
N ASN A 147 -22.12 -2.31 -7.87
CA ASN A 147 -22.64 -0.94 -7.92
C ASN A 147 -23.29 -0.59 -9.26
N ILE A 148 -22.80 -1.13 -10.38
CA ILE A 148 -23.39 -0.91 -11.71
C ILE A 148 -24.70 -1.71 -11.87
N GLN A 149 -24.79 -2.89 -11.26
CA GLN A 149 -25.99 -3.74 -11.33
C GLN A 149 -27.08 -3.36 -10.32
N GLY A 150 -26.73 -2.61 -9.28
CA GLY A 150 -27.66 -2.14 -8.25
C GLY A 150 -28.37 -0.80 -8.56
N THR A 151 -28.05 -0.17 -9.69
CA THR A 151 -28.75 1.00 -10.27
C THR A 151 -29.70 0.57 -11.38
#